data_AF-Q2T3J6-F1
#
_entry.id   AF-Q2T3J6-F1
#
_cell.length_a   1.000
_cell.length_b   1.000
_cell.length_c   1.000
_cell.angle_alpha   90.00
_cell.angle_beta   90.00
_cell.angle_gamma   90.00
#
_symmetry.space_group_name_H-M   'P 1'
#
loop_
_entity.id
_entity.type
_entity.pdbx_description
1 polymer ?
#
loop_
_entity_poly.entity_id
_entity_poly.type
_entity_poly.pdbx_seq_one_letter_code
_entity_poly.pdbx_strand_id
1 'polypeptide(L)'
;MARGRARGARRDDRARRRARARRADVRRARGDRRRAVSAGAFSVDIEIGPGRRASMIIYLDRRPLDVVDGMTVAAAVALAGDDTTRTSCTGAARAPFCGMGICQECRVTIDGRRRLACQTLCREGMQVERTR
;
A
#
# COMPACT_ATOMS: atom_id res chain seq x y z
N MET A 1 -13.99 -48.01 21.76
CA MET A 1 -12.90 -47.04 21.46
C MET A 1 -13.43 -45.95 20.51
N ALA A 2 -14.05 -44.86 21.00
CA ALA A 2 -14.55 -43.78 20.13
C ALA A 2 -14.67 -42.42 20.86
N ARG A 3 -13.54 -41.74 21.13
CA ARG A 3 -13.55 -40.41 21.81
C ARG A 3 -12.57 -39.38 21.21
N GLY A 4 -12.25 -39.47 19.91
CA GLY A 4 -11.22 -38.62 19.27
C GLY A 4 -11.72 -37.50 18.34
N ARG A 5 -12.86 -37.66 17.64
CA ARG A 5 -13.24 -36.77 16.51
C ARG A 5 -13.84 -35.42 16.91
N ALA A 6 -14.49 -35.31 18.07
CA ALA A 6 -15.20 -34.09 18.48
C ALA A 6 -14.29 -32.91 18.86
N ARG A 7 -13.03 -33.16 19.23
CA ARG A 7 -12.06 -32.11 19.63
C ARG A 7 -11.47 -31.36 18.42
N GLY A 8 -11.33 -32.01 17.26
CA GLY A 8 -10.80 -31.40 16.03
C GLY A 8 -11.76 -30.39 15.41
N ALA A 9 -13.04 -30.75 15.28
CA ALA A 9 -14.06 -29.87 14.72
C ALA A 9 -14.25 -28.57 15.52
N ARG A 10 -14.10 -28.62 16.86
CA ARG A 10 -14.16 -27.44 17.73
C ARG A 10 -12.95 -26.51 17.57
N ARG A 11 -11.75 -27.06 17.31
CA ARG A 11 -10.55 -26.26 17.00
C ARG A 11 -10.67 -25.56 15.64
N ASP A 12 -11.22 -26.25 14.65
CA ASP A 12 -11.44 -25.67 13.31
C ASP A 12 -12.50 -24.56 13.33
N ASP A 13 -13.58 -24.72 14.10
CA ASP A 13 -14.58 -23.65 14.26
C ASP A 13 -13.97 -22.41 14.95
N ARG A 14 -13.12 -22.62 15.97
CA ARG A 14 -12.41 -21.52 16.65
C ARG A 14 -11.44 -20.80 15.70
N ALA A 15 -10.74 -21.52 14.83
CA ALA A 15 -9.84 -20.94 13.83
C ALA A 15 -10.61 -20.15 12.76
N ARG A 16 -11.73 -20.70 12.26
CA ARG A 16 -12.62 -20.04 11.29
C ARG A 16 -13.24 -18.77 11.87
N ARG A 17 -13.68 -18.78 13.13
CA ARG A 17 -14.20 -17.60 13.85
C ARG A 17 -13.13 -16.52 13.99
N ARG A 18 -11.89 -16.89 14.35
CA ARG A 18 -10.76 -15.94 14.42
C ARG A 18 -10.40 -15.34 13.07
N ALA A 19 -10.43 -16.12 12.00
CA ALA A 19 -10.18 -15.63 10.63
C ALA A 19 -11.29 -14.68 10.16
N ARG A 20 -12.56 -14.96 10.50
CA ARG A 20 -13.70 -14.07 10.20
C ARG A 20 -13.62 -12.76 10.99
N ALA A 21 -13.27 -12.81 12.27
CA ALA A 21 -13.05 -11.62 13.10
C ALA A 21 -11.92 -10.74 12.53
N ARG A 22 -10.77 -11.33 12.19
CA ARG A 22 -9.65 -10.61 11.55
C ARG A 22 -10.06 -9.97 10.21
N ARG A 23 -10.88 -10.65 9.39
CA ARG A 23 -11.40 -10.07 8.15
C ARG A 23 -12.36 -8.91 8.40
N ALA A 24 -13.17 -8.97 9.47
CA ALA A 24 -14.04 -7.89 9.87
C ALA A 24 -13.24 -6.68 10.40
N ASP A 25 -12.20 -6.92 11.20
CA ASP A 25 -11.29 -5.88 11.71
C ASP A 25 -10.54 -5.18 10.56
N VAL A 26 -10.04 -5.93 9.58
CA VAL A 26 -9.39 -5.37 8.38
C VAL A 26 -10.38 -4.55 7.55
N ARG A 27 -11.64 -4.97 7.43
CA ARG A 27 -12.70 -4.21 6.73
C ARG A 27 -13.05 -2.93 7.49
N ARG A 28 -13.14 -2.98 8.81
CA ARG A 28 -13.41 -1.81 9.67
C ARG A 28 -12.25 -0.81 9.62
N ALA A 29 -11.01 -1.29 9.73
CA ALA A 29 -9.81 -0.44 9.58
C ALA A 29 -9.66 0.15 8.17
N ARG A 30 -10.16 -0.52 7.12
CA ARG A 30 -10.25 0.04 5.76
C ARG A 30 -11.37 1.08 5.63
N GLY A 31 -12.50 0.88 6.29
CA GLY A 31 -13.60 1.85 6.35
C GLY A 31 -13.23 3.12 7.10
N ASP A 32 -12.55 2.98 8.23
CA ASP A 32 -12.05 4.11 9.03
C ASP A 32 -10.99 4.91 8.28
N ARG A 33 -10.07 4.21 7.58
CA ARG A 33 -9.12 4.85 6.67
C ARG A 33 -9.84 5.61 5.54
N ARG A 34 -10.84 5.01 4.88
CA ARG A 34 -11.62 5.71 3.84
C ARG A 34 -12.30 6.99 4.35
N ARG A 35 -12.77 7.00 5.61
CA ARG A 35 -13.38 8.18 6.24
C ARG A 35 -12.35 9.24 6.64
N ALA A 36 -11.16 8.84 7.03
CA ALA A 36 -10.04 9.75 7.29
C ALA A 36 -9.50 10.40 6.00
N VAL A 37 -9.48 9.67 4.87
CA VAL A 37 -9.07 10.23 3.56
C VAL A 37 -10.05 11.32 3.09
N SER A 38 -11.36 11.19 3.33
CA SER A 38 -12.33 12.24 3.00
C SER A 38 -12.21 13.51 3.88
N ALA A 39 -11.44 13.47 4.97
CA ALA A 39 -11.30 14.57 5.92
C ALA A 39 -9.92 15.26 5.87
N GLY A 40 -9.04 14.95 4.90
CA GLY A 40 -7.83 15.73 4.65
C GLY A 40 -6.78 15.73 5.77
N ALA A 41 -6.59 14.61 6.48
CA ALA A 41 -5.70 14.54 7.65
C ALA A 41 -4.38 13.76 7.41
N PHE A 42 -3.75 13.94 6.24
CA PHE A 42 -2.32 13.65 6.06
C PHE A 42 -1.65 14.82 5.35
N SER A 43 -1.74 16.00 5.99
CA SER A 43 -0.88 17.13 5.65
C SER A 43 0.55 16.72 6.01
N VAL A 44 1.36 16.43 5.00
CA VAL A 44 2.80 16.25 5.17
C VAL A 44 3.40 17.65 5.31
N ASP A 45 3.21 18.28 6.47
CA ASP A 45 3.80 19.57 6.83
C ASP A 45 5.27 19.39 7.22
N ILE A 46 6.08 18.93 6.26
CA ILE A 46 7.53 18.93 6.40
C ILE A 46 8.02 20.29 5.87
N GLU A 47 8.34 21.23 6.76
CA GLU A 47 8.95 22.53 6.43
C GLU A 47 10.41 22.35 5.95
N ILE A 48 10.61 21.98 4.69
CA ILE A 48 11.88 22.09 3.98
C ILE A 48 11.83 23.39 3.16
N GLY A 49 12.36 24.49 3.71
CA GLY A 49 12.78 25.74 3.04
C GLY A 49 11.81 26.46 2.08
N PRO A 50 11.97 27.78 1.85
CA PRO A 50 11.12 28.53 0.92
C PRO A 50 11.57 28.30 -0.53
N GLY A 51 11.36 27.10 -1.05
CA GLY A 51 11.44 26.79 -2.47
C GLY A 51 10.05 26.45 -2.98
N ARG A 52 9.59 27.12 -4.04
CA ARG A 52 8.31 26.78 -4.71
C ARG A 52 8.33 25.29 -5.06
N ARG A 53 7.53 24.49 -4.35
CA ARG A 53 7.30 23.09 -4.67
C ARG A 53 6.45 23.02 -5.93
N ALA A 54 7.06 22.67 -7.06
CA ALA A 54 6.32 22.40 -8.28
C ALA A 54 5.48 21.13 -8.08
N SER A 55 4.18 21.22 -8.36
CA SER A 55 3.27 20.08 -8.44
C SER A 55 3.32 19.50 -9.86
N MET A 56 3.23 18.18 -9.97
CA MET A 56 3.28 17.42 -11.21
C MET A 56 2.28 16.27 -11.16
N ILE A 57 1.81 15.80 -12.32
CA ILE A 57 0.87 14.68 -12.38
C ILE A 57 1.61 13.40 -12.75
N ILE A 58 1.39 12.34 -12.00
CA ILE A 58 1.73 10.96 -12.39
C ILE A 58 0.45 10.13 -12.50
N TYR A 59 0.54 8.95 -13.11
CA TYR A 59 -0.58 8.03 -13.24
C TYR A 59 -0.31 6.74 -12.46
N LEU A 60 -1.03 6.52 -11.37
CA LEU A 60 -0.98 5.29 -10.59
C LEU A 60 -2.16 4.38 -10.96
N ASP A 61 -1.87 3.21 -11.51
CA ASP A 61 -2.87 2.28 -12.04
C ASP A 61 -3.88 2.98 -12.97
N ARG A 62 -3.37 3.85 -13.85
CA ARG A 62 -4.11 4.72 -14.79
C ARG A 62 -4.95 5.83 -14.14
N ARG A 63 -4.79 6.09 -12.84
CA ARG A 63 -5.46 7.20 -12.15
C ARG A 63 -4.48 8.36 -11.95
N PRO A 64 -4.86 9.60 -12.31
CA PRO A 64 -3.99 10.74 -12.07
C PRO A 64 -3.79 10.94 -10.57
N LEU A 65 -2.57 11.27 -10.18
CA LEU A 65 -2.16 11.58 -8.83
C LEU A 65 -1.27 12.81 -8.86
N ASP A 66 -1.66 13.84 -8.12
CA ASP A 66 -0.87 15.05 -7.93
C ASP A 66 0.24 14.77 -6.91
N VAL A 67 1.48 15.06 -7.30
CA VAL A 67 2.67 14.84 -6.49
C VAL A 67 3.60 16.03 -6.59
N VAL A 68 4.44 16.19 -5.58
CA VAL A 68 5.41 17.27 -5.54
C VAL A 68 6.74 16.82 -6.14
N ASP A 69 7.44 17.73 -6.80
CA ASP A 69 8.81 17.52 -7.24
C ASP A 69 9.73 17.02 -6.10
N GLY A 70 10.64 16.11 -6.43
CA GLY A 70 11.51 15.45 -5.46
C GLY A 70 10.85 14.32 -4.65
N MET A 71 9.56 14.06 -4.83
CA MET A 71 8.88 12.93 -4.17
C MET A 71 9.30 11.59 -4.80
N THR A 72 9.43 10.54 -3.98
CA THR A 72 9.61 9.18 -4.49
C THR A 72 8.28 8.57 -4.92
N VAL A 73 8.33 7.64 -5.87
CA VAL A 73 7.15 6.87 -6.29
C VAL A 73 6.55 6.09 -5.11
N ALA A 74 7.36 5.62 -4.16
CA ALA A 74 6.86 4.99 -2.94
C ALA A 74 6.02 5.94 -2.07
N ALA A 75 6.48 7.18 -1.89
CA ALA A 75 5.73 8.20 -1.16
C ALA A 75 4.44 8.57 -1.91
N ALA A 76 4.49 8.71 -3.24
CA ALA A 76 3.31 8.93 -4.06
C ALA A 76 2.27 7.81 -3.91
N VAL A 77 2.68 6.53 -3.95
CA VAL A 77 1.78 5.40 -3.73
C VAL A 77 1.13 5.47 -2.34
N ALA A 78 1.88 5.84 -1.31
CA ALA A 78 1.34 6.02 0.04
C ALA A 78 0.29 7.15 0.11
N LEU A 79 0.50 8.26 -0.60
CA LEU A 79 -0.46 9.37 -0.70
C LEU A 79 -1.79 8.97 -1.36
N ALA A 80 -1.78 7.96 -2.24
CA ALA A 80 -2.99 7.44 -2.87
C ALA A 80 -3.94 6.69 -1.90
N GLY A 81 -3.59 6.58 -0.61
CA GLY A 81 -4.40 5.95 0.43
C GLY A 81 -4.29 4.43 0.51
N ASP A 82 -3.49 3.82 -0.36
CA ASP A 82 -3.11 2.40 -0.34
C ASP A 82 -1.61 2.27 -0.65
N ASP A 83 -0.82 2.00 0.37
CA ASP A 83 0.63 1.85 0.32
C ASP A 83 1.09 0.54 -0.34
N THR A 84 0.16 -0.34 -0.71
CA THR A 84 0.46 -1.59 -1.40
C THR A 84 1.15 -1.30 -2.74
N THR A 85 2.38 -1.76 -2.92
CA THR A 85 3.11 -1.69 -4.19
C THR A 85 3.05 -3.00 -4.96
N ARG A 86 2.98 -4.12 -4.24
CA ARG A 86 2.77 -5.44 -4.86
C ARG A 86 1.92 -6.39 -4.03
N THR A 87 1.56 -7.52 -4.63
CA THR A 87 1.06 -8.70 -3.93
C THR A 87 2.11 -9.81 -3.94
N SER A 88 2.26 -10.55 -2.83
CA SER A 88 3.11 -11.75 -2.78
C SER A 88 2.48 -12.92 -3.53
N CYS A 89 3.27 -13.97 -3.80
CA CYS A 89 2.76 -15.24 -4.33
C CYS A 89 1.69 -15.90 -3.44
N THR A 90 1.64 -15.56 -2.15
CA THR A 90 0.63 -16.02 -1.18
C THR A 90 -0.59 -15.09 -1.08
N GLY A 91 -0.66 -14.03 -1.89
CA GLY A 91 -1.78 -13.08 -1.89
C GLY A 91 -1.69 -11.98 -0.82
N ALA A 92 -0.55 -11.86 -0.11
CA ALA A 92 -0.37 -10.82 0.89
C ALA A 92 0.03 -9.50 0.23
N ALA A 93 -0.65 -8.40 0.59
CA ALA A 93 -0.26 -7.05 0.20
C ALA A 93 1.11 -6.72 0.80
N ARG A 94 1.97 -6.10 -0.02
CA ARG A 94 3.31 -5.67 0.35
C ARG A 94 3.47 -4.19 0.04
N ALA A 95 4.06 -3.49 1.00
CA ALA A 95 4.39 -2.08 0.92
C ALA A 95 5.90 -1.89 1.12
N PRO A 96 6.47 -0.72 0.77
CA PRO A 96 7.86 -0.40 1.08
C PRO A 96 8.14 -0.56 2.58
N PHE A 97 9.13 -1.39 2.92
CA PHE A 97 9.52 -1.61 4.33
C PHE A 97 10.83 -0.91 4.69
N CYS A 98 11.90 -1.16 3.91
CA CYS A 98 13.23 -0.65 4.26
C CYS A 98 13.54 0.77 3.75
N GLY A 99 12.78 1.30 2.79
CA GLY A 99 13.12 2.54 2.06
C GLY A 99 14.36 2.46 1.15
N MET A 100 15.35 1.64 1.50
CA MET A 100 16.64 1.48 0.80
C MET A 100 16.60 0.55 -0.42
N GLY A 101 15.46 -0.10 -0.71
CA GLY A 101 15.31 -1.08 -1.79
C GLY A 101 15.84 -2.50 -1.53
N ILE A 102 16.49 -2.78 -0.40
CA ILE A 102 17.03 -4.13 -0.09
C ILE A 102 15.94 -5.18 0.16
N CYS A 103 14.86 -4.84 0.86
CA CYS A 103 13.72 -5.75 1.04
C CYS A 103 12.99 -6.04 -0.26
N GLN A 104 13.20 -5.14 -1.24
CA GLN A 104 12.56 -5.15 -2.54
C GLN A 104 11.04 -5.19 -2.50
N GLU A 105 10.37 -4.95 -1.35
CA GLU A 105 8.90 -4.94 -1.21
C GLU A 105 8.22 -3.86 -2.08
N CYS A 106 8.95 -2.77 -2.36
CA CYS A 106 8.52 -1.59 -3.13
C CYS A 106 8.54 -1.76 -4.67
N ARG A 107 8.60 -2.99 -5.20
CA ARG A 107 8.68 -3.23 -6.66
C ARG A 107 7.36 -2.87 -7.35
N VAL A 108 7.47 -2.12 -8.45
CA VAL A 108 6.38 -1.69 -9.33
C VAL A 108 6.85 -1.70 -10.79
N THR A 109 5.92 -1.56 -11.73
CA THR A 109 6.24 -1.26 -13.14
C THR A 109 6.12 0.24 -13.35
N ILE A 110 7.14 0.85 -13.94
CA ILE A 110 7.19 2.27 -14.28
C ILE A 110 7.50 2.37 -15.77
N ASP A 111 6.60 2.97 -16.54
CA ASP A 111 6.73 3.13 -18.00
C ASP A 111 7.11 1.81 -18.69
N GLY A 112 6.44 0.72 -18.30
CA GLY A 112 6.68 -0.64 -18.81
C GLY A 112 7.92 -1.36 -18.26
N ARG A 113 8.70 -0.74 -17.36
CA ARG A 113 9.93 -1.31 -16.78
C ARG A 113 9.80 -1.57 -15.29
N ARG A 114 10.26 -2.74 -14.83
CA ARG A 114 10.26 -3.06 -13.39
C ARG A 114 11.30 -2.20 -12.66
N ARG A 115 10.87 -1.47 -11.64
CA ARG A 115 11.69 -0.56 -10.84
C ARG A 115 11.36 -0.66 -9.35
N LEU A 116 12.22 -0.04 -8.53
CA LEU A 116 12.00 0.13 -7.09
C LEU A 116 11.37 1.48 -6.83
N ALA A 117 10.10 1.49 -6.40
CA ALA A 117 9.37 2.73 -6.11
C ALA A 117 10.09 3.59 -5.07
N CYS A 118 10.74 2.94 -4.10
CA CYS A 118 11.44 3.60 -3.00
C CYS A 118 12.77 4.25 -3.39
N GLN A 119 13.29 3.97 -4.59
CA GLN A 119 14.50 4.61 -5.14
C GLN A 119 14.23 5.39 -6.43
N THR A 120 12.97 5.51 -6.85
CA THR A 120 12.61 6.21 -8.09
C THR A 120 11.90 7.50 -7.73
N LEU A 121 12.38 8.63 -8.25
CA LEU A 121 11.71 9.92 -8.14
C LEU A 121 10.56 10.00 -9.14
N CYS A 122 9.47 10.66 -8.74
CA CYS A 122 8.35 11.00 -9.61
C CYS A 122 8.82 11.92 -10.74
N ARG A 123 8.21 11.77 -11.91
CA ARG A 123 8.41 12.63 -13.08
C ARG A 123 7.06 12.87 -13.73
N GLU A 124 6.87 14.05 -14.28
CA GLU A 124 5.63 14.43 -14.97
C GLU A 124 5.22 13.36 -16.01
N GLY A 125 3.93 13.00 -16.00
CA GLY A 125 3.34 12.04 -16.93
C GLY A 125 3.70 10.56 -16.71
N MET A 126 4.54 10.24 -15.74
CA MET A 126 5.01 8.87 -15.47
C MET A 126 3.84 7.89 -15.23
N GLN A 127 3.92 6.70 -15.83
CA GLN A 127 2.95 5.62 -15.65
C GLN A 127 3.47 4.60 -14.63
N VAL A 128 2.78 4.45 -13.51
CA VAL A 128 3.12 3.53 -12.42
C VAL A 128 2.02 2.49 -12.26
N GLU A 129 2.40 1.22 -12.30
CA GLU A 129 1.49 0.08 -12.12
C GLU A 129 1.96 -0.81 -10.96
N ARG A 130 1.02 -1.14 -10.06
CA ARG A 130 1.28 -2.06 -8.96
C ARG A 130 1.46 -3.49 -9.48
N THR A 131 2.46 -4.20 -8.98
CA THR A 131 2.71 -5.59 -9.37
C THR A 131 1.75 -6.53 -8.64
N ARG A 132 0.83 -7.18 -9.35
CA ARG A 132 -0.13 -8.13 -8.74
C ARG A 132 0.39 -9.56 -8.67
#